data_AF-A0A850FB69-F1
#
_entry.id   AF-A0A850FB69-F1
#
_cell.length_a   1.000
_cell.length_b   1.000
_cell.length_c   1.000
_cell.angle_alpha   90.00
_cell.angle_beta   90.00
_cell.angle_gamma   90.00
#
_symmetry.space_group_name_H-M   'P 1'
#
loop_
_entity.id
_entity.type
_entity.pdbx_description
1 polymer ?
#
loop_
_entity_poly.entity_id
_entity_poly.type
_entity_poly.pdbx_seq_one_letter_code
_entity_poly.pdbx_strand_id
1 'polypeptide(L)'
;ESWALRQGKPTINQPLRYAGQYADSETGLHYNLFRYYDPGVGRFTTQDPIGLNGGLNLYQYAPNPLGWIDPMGLTLTGVDFAGSPDLFPVKDGQRNIVQIMMQGSRGRDFTVAYKTAGIKKSDAASYTWHHVDDFDPETGKTTMQLVKTQTHVESFPHRGSVSQFEQHFGVKYETPEAIKVSHSKGWLKGRLPKTCP
;
A
#
# COMPACT_ATOMS: atom_id res chain seq x y z
N GLU A 1 -7.45 11.89 33.63
CA GLU A 1 -7.90 11.12 34.81
C GLU A 1 -9.23 11.72 35.29
N SER A 2 -10.29 10.90 35.49
CA SER A 2 -11.43 11.12 36.43
C SER A 2 -12.75 10.53 35.92
N TRP A 3 -13.14 9.36 36.44
CA TRP A 3 -14.53 8.98 36.79
C TRP A 3 -14.63 7.60 37.49
N ALA A 4 -13.57 6.77 37.43
CA ALA A 4 -13.61 5.38 37.91
C ALA A 4 -13.45 5.16 39.43
N LEU A 5 -13.13 6.19 40.24
CA LEU A 5 -12.77 6.00 41.66
C LEU A 5 -13.94 5.83 42.63
N ARG A 6 -15.20 5.70 42.17
CA ARG A 6 -16.37 5.82 43.06
C ARG A 6 -16.97 4.54 43.63
N GLN A 7 -16.49 3.33 43.32
CA GLN A 7 -17.16 2.09 43.79
C GLN A 7 -16.26 0.86 44.07
N GLY A 8 -15.04 1.01 44.60
CA GLY A 8 -14.28 -0.13 45.17
C GLY A 8 -14.07 -1.35 44.26
N LYS A 9 -14.27 -1.20 42.94
CA LYS A 9 -14.03 -2.25 41.96
C LYS A 9 -12.52 -2.30 41.74
N PRO A 10 -11.88 -3.48 41.82
CA PRO A 10 -10.48 -3.60 41.44
C PRO A 10 -10.37 -3.10 39.99
N THR A 11 -9.52 -2.10 39.78
CA THR A 11 -9.12 -1.70 38.44
C THR A 11 -8.38 -2.88 37.85
N ILE A 12 -9.03 -3.59 36.93
CA ILE A 12 -8.36 -4.64 36.17
C ILE A 12 -7.24 -3.97 35.41
N ASN A 13 -5.99 -4.35 35.69
CA ASN A 13 -4.86 -3.93 34.88
C ASN A 13 -5.04 -4.55 33.50
N GLN A 14 -5.51 -3.75 32.55
CA GLN A 14 -5.65 -4.10 31.15
C GLN A 14 -4.50 -3.44 30.40
N PRO A 15 -3.39 -4.15 30.13
CA PRO A 15 -2.24 -3.57 29.43
C PRO A 15 -2.46 -3.47 27.92
N LEU A 16 -3.46 -4.14 27.35
CA LEU A 16 -3.72 -4.07 25.91
C LEU A 16 -4.19 -2.67 25.49
N ARG A 17 -3.67 -2.22 24.36
CA ARG A 17 -3.96 -0.93 23.72
C ARG A 17 -4.37 -1.14 22.26
N TYR A 18 -4.43 -0.07 21.50
CA TYR A 18 -4.88 -0.07 20.12
C TYR A 18 -4.10 -1.09 19.28
N ALA A 19 -4.82 -1.87 18.47
CA ALA A 19 -4.27 -2.87 17.54
C ALA A 19 -3.29 -3.90 18.14
N GLY A 20 -3.41 -4.25 19.43
CA GLY A 20 -2.58 -5.30 20.05
C GLY A 20 -1.29 -4.79 20.71
N GLN A 21 -1.13 -3.48 20.81
CA GLN A 21 -0.07 -2.84 21.59
C GLN A 21 -0.12 -3.25 23.07
N TYR A 22 1.05 -3.39 23.70
CA TYR A 22 1.18 -3.61 25.13
C TYR A 22 1.63 -2.32 25.83
N ALA A 23 0.82 -1.78 26.72
CA ALA A 23 1.21 -0.64 27.54
C ALA A 23 2.22 -1.05 28.59
N ASP A 24 3.41 -0.48 28.48
CA ASP A 24 4.43 -0.54 29.51
C ASP A 24 4.16 0.55 30.55
N SER A 25 3.84 0.12 31.78
CA SER A 25 3.54 1.03 32.88
C SER A 25 4.75 1.78 33.41
N GLU A 26 5.97 1.28 33.19
CA GLU A 26 7.19 1.93 33.71
C GLU A 26 7.56 3.15 32.87
N THR A 27 7.40 3.02 31.55
CA THR A 27 7.77 4.08 30.61
C THR A 27 6.59 4.93 30.14
N GLY A 28 5.36 4.42 30.28
CA GLY A 28 4.17 5.03 29.68
C GLY A 28 4.08 4.84 28.17
N LEU A 29 5.02 4.12 27.55
CA LEU A 29 5.04 3.81 26.13
C LEU A 29 4.23 2.56 25.81
N HIS A 30 3.86 2.41 24.55
CA HIS A 30 3.16 1.24 24.04
C HIS A 30 4.14 0.41 23.21
N TYR A 31 4.45 -0.80 23.66
CA TYR A 31 5.25 -1.75 22.91
C TYR A 31 4.46 -2.29 21.72
N ASN A 32 5.04 -2.17 20.53
CA ASN A 32 4.45 -2.53 19.26
C ASN A 32 5.48 -3.33 18.45
N LEU A 33 5.64 -4.60 18.87
CA LEU A 33 6.58 -5.62 18.37
C LEU A 33 8.00 -5.12 18.08
N PHE A 34 8.25 -4.42 16.97
CA PHE A 34 9.58 -3.92 16.63
C PHE A 34 9.91 -2.55 17.24
N ARG A 35 8.92 -1.78 17.69
CA ARG A 35 9.13 -0.41 18.18
C ARG A 35 8.25 -0.05 19.37
N TYR A 36 8.73 0.91 20.16
CA TYR A 36 7.91 1.57 21.18
C TYR A 36 7.20 2.79 20.57
N TYR A 37 5.90 2.87 20.79
CA TYR A 37 5.02 3.96 20.39
C TYR A 37 4.74 4.87 21.58
N ASP A 38 4.95 6.17 21.41
CA ASP A 38 4.56 7.19 22.38
C ASP A 38 3.12 7.64 22.08
N PRO A 39 2.13 7.28 22.92
CA PRO A 39 0.74 7.67 22.71
C PRO A 39 0.47 9.16 22.99
N GLY A 40 1.32 9.83 23.77
CA GLY A 40 1.20 11.26 24.06
C GLY A 40 1.60 12.13 22.88
N VAL A 41 2.62 11.68 22.13
CA VAL A 41 3.12 12.38 20.93
C VAL A 41 2.51 11.86 19.63
N GLY A 42 2.06 10.61 19.62
CA GLY A 42 1.44 9.96 18.47
C GLY A 42 2.44 9.42 17.44
N ARG A 43 3.59 8.90 17.87
CA ARG A 43 4.66 8.39 16.98
C ARG A 43 5.55 7.34 17.65
N PHE A 44 6.35 6.62 16.86
CA PHE A 44 7.39 5.74 17.39
C PHE A 44 8.56 6.54 17.97
N THR A 45 9.20 5.99 19.00
CA THR A 45 10.37 6.60 19.67
C THR A 45 11.68 6.31 18.95
N THR A 46 11.70 5.29 18.10
CA THR A 46 12.84 4.89 17.27
C THR A 46 12.50 4.94 15.77
N GLN A 47 13.54 5.10 14.95
CA GLN A 47 13.39 5.03 13.49
C GLN A 47 12.90 3.64 13.06
N ASP A 48 12.14 3.58 11.97
CA ASP A 48 11.71 2.33 11.37
C ASP A 48 12.95 1.48 11.02
N PRO A 49 13.09 0.26 11.57
CA PRO A 49 14.25 -0.60 11.29
C PRO A 49 14.32 -1.06 9.83
N ILE A 50 13.24 -0.98 9.04
CA ILE A 50 13.30 -1.17 7.59
C ILE A 50 13.67 0.11 6.81
N GLY A 51 13.99 1.20 7.52
CA GLY A 51 14.47 2.45 6.96
C GLY A 51 13.43 3.10 6.04
N LEU A 52 13.89 3.67 4.93
CA LEU A 52 13.03 4.34 3.94
C LEU A 52 12.02 3.38 3.28
N ASN A 53 12.18 2.06 3.43
CA ASN A 53 11.13 1.12 3.03
C ASN A 53 9.90 1.19 3.95
N GLY A 54 9.97 1.83 5.12
CA GLY A 54 8.79 2.23 5.90
C GLY A 54 8.15 3.55 5.39
N GLY A 55 8.77 4.23 4.43
CA GLY A 55 8.35 5.55 3.98
C GLY A 55 9.20 6.66 4.60
N LEU A 56 8.87 7.90 4.25
CA LEU A 56 9.74 9.05 4.51
C LEU A 56 9.78 9.48 5.98
N ASN A 57 8.67 9.28 6.71
CA ASN A 57 8.62 9.58 8.12
C ASN A 57 8.93 8.33 8.92
N LEU A 58 10.22 8.14 9.24
CA LEU A 58 10.74 6.97 9.95
C LEU A 58 10.16 6.78 11.36
N TYR A 59 9.45 7.78 11.91
CA TYR A 59 8.84 7.71 13.23
C TYR A 59 7.31 7.56 13.16
N GLN A 60 6.71 7.56 11.97
CA GLN A 60 5.25 7.56 11.82
C GLN A 60 4.64 6.24 12.29
N TYR A 61 3.59 6.35 13.12
CA TYR A 61 2.63 5.27 13.30
C TYR A 61 1.57 5.39 12.20
N ALA A 62 1.43 4.35 11.37
CA ALA A 62 0.43 4.16 10.31
C ALA A 62 -0.03 5.45 9.57
N PRO A 63 0.23 5.63 8.25
CA PRO A 63 -0.07 6.89 7.55
C PRO A 63 -1.50 7.46 7.72
N ASN A 64 -2.50 6.60 7.94
CA ASN A 64 -3.83 7.00 8.38
C ASN A 64 -4.27 6.18 9.62
N PRO A 65 -4.05 6.66 10.85
CA PRO A 65 -4.35 5.90 12.07
C PRO A 65 -5.85 5.74 12.36
N LEU A 66 -6.73 6.41 11.61
CA LEU A 66 -8.18 6.24 11.72
C LEU A 66 -8.70 5.05 10.91
N GLY A 67 -7.99 4.68 9.84
CA GLY A 67 -8.37 3.57 8.96
C GLY A 67 -7.37 2.42 8.96
N TRP A 68 -6.12 2.66 9.38
CA TRP A 68 -5.02 1.73 9.26
C TRP A 68 -4.42 1.45 10.64
N ILE A 69 -3.90 0.23 10.79
CA ILE A 69 -3.16 -0.22 11.95
C ILE A 69 -1.76 -0.62 11.49
N ASP A 70 -0.77 -0.49 12.37
CA ASP A 70 0.59 -0.99 12.16
C ASP A 70 0.89 -2.05 13.23
N PRO A 71 0.51 -3.32 13.02
CA PRO A 71 0.63 -4.36 14.06
C PRO A 71 2.07 -4.75 14.36
N MET A 72 2.97 -4.59 13.39
CA MET A 72 4.39 -4.93 13.53
C MET A 72 5.19 -3.75 14.06
N GLY A 73 4.69 -2.53 13.92
CA GLY A 73 5.54 -1.34 14.03
C GLY A 73 6.47 -1.23 12.84
N LEU A 74 6.06 -1.68 11.65
CA LEU A 74 6.76 -1.53 10.38
C LEU A 74 5.76 -1.00 9.38
N THR A 75 6.02 0.18 8.86
CA THR A 75 5.13 0.81 7.90
C THR A 75 4.93 -0.07 6.65
N LEU A 76 3.69 -0.09 6.11
CA LEU A 76 3.18 -1.03 5.09
C LEU A 76 4.22 -1.42 4.02
N THR A 77 4.43 -2.72 3.83
CA THR A 77 5.33 -3.25 2.80
C THR A 77 4.60 -3.52 1.49
N GLY A 78 5.35 -3.53 0.39
CA GLY A 78 4.88 -4.08 -0.87
C GLY A 78 4.59 -5.58 -0.77
N VAL A 79 3.71 -6.08 -1.63
CA VAL A 79 3.50 -7.53 -1.81
C VAL A 79 4.00 -7.91 -3.20
N ASP A 80 4.66 -9.06 -3.29
CA ASP A 80 5.11 -9.66 -4.54
C ASP A 80 4.54 -11.08 -4.64
N PHE A 81 3.74 -11.34 -5.67
CA PHE A 81 3.12 -12.63 -5.94
C PHE A 81 3.95 -13.50 -6.90
N ALA A 82 5.18 -13.12 -7.25
CA ALA A 82 6.05 -13.94 -8.09
C ALA A 82 6.24 -15.35 -7.50
N GLY A 83 5.97 -16.37 -8.32
CA GLY A 83 6.03 -17.78 -7.90
C GLY A 83 4.79 -18.28 -7.15
N SER A 84 3.80 -17.43 -6.88
CA SER A 84 2.53 -17.85 -6.28
C SER A 84 1.73 -18.76 -7.22
N PRO A 85 1.10 -19.84 -6.71
CA PRO A 85 0.16 -20.66 -7.50
C PRO A 85 -1.13 -19.90 -7.86
N ASP A 86 -1.36 -18.72 -7.29
CA ASP A 86 -2.53 -17.88 -7.54
C ASP A 86 -2.33 -16.87 -8.67
N LEU A 87 -1.14 -16.83 -9.28
CA LEU A 87 -0.94 -16.09 -10.52
C LEU A 87 -1.78 -16.70 -11.65
N PHE A 88 -2.22 -15.85 -12.58
CA PHE A 88 -3.02 -16.29 -13.73
C PHE A 88 -2.27 -17.37 -14.52
N PRO A 89 -2.89 -18.53 -14.80
CA PRO A 89 -2.25 -19.60 -15.54
C PRO A 89 -2.08 -19.18 -17.00
N VAL A 90 -0.84 -18.93 -17.41
CA VAL A 90 -0.51 -18.51 -18.78
C VAL A 90 -0.45 -19.68 -19.75
N LYS A 91 -0.88 -19.43 -20.99
CA LYS A 91 -0.67 -20.32 -22.14
C LYS A 91 0.49 -19.80 -22.99
N ASP A 92 0.89 -20.55 -24.00
CA ASP A 92 1.99 -20.18 -24.91
C ASP A 92 1.84 -18.75 -25.44
N GLY A 93 2.88 -17.94 -25.22
CA GLY A 93 2.93 -16.52 -25.62
C GLY A 93 2.29 -15.52 -24.66
N GLN A 94 1.58 -15.97 -23.60
CA GLN A 94 1.02 -15.09 -22.58
C GLN A 94 1.98 -14.83 -21.42
N ARG A 95 1.78 -13.72 -20.72
CA ARG A 95 2.53 -13.36 -19.51
C ARG A 95 1.59 -12.85 -18.43
N ASN A 96 1.64 -13.43 -17.23
CA ASN A 96 0.88 -12.98 -16.06
C ASN A 96 1.65 -11.94 -15.24
N ILE A 97 2.95 -11.78 -15.49
CA ILE A 97 3.80 -10.72 -14.95
C ILE A 97 4.33 -9.90 -16.11
N VAL A 98 4.05 -8.59 -16.12
CA VAL A 98 4.44 -7.68 -17.20
C VAL A 98 4.91 -6.35 -16.64
N GLN A 99 5.84 -5.70 -17.33
CA GLN A 99 6.19 -4.31 -17.05
C GLN A 99 5.39 -3.36 -17.93
N ILE A 100 4.86 -2.30 -17.35
CA ILE A 100 4.16 -1.23 -18.05
C ILE A 100 4.74 0.13 -17.64
N MET A 101 4.44 1.18 -18.41
CA MET A 101 4.61 2.55 -17.94
C MET A 101 3.32 3.03 -17.28
N MET A 102 3.40 3.71 -16.13
CA MET A 102 2.24 4.21 -15.39
C MET A 102 1.45 5.25 -16.19
N GLN A 103 0.13 5.08 -16.27
CA GLN A 103 -0.77 5.89 -17.09
C GLN A 103 -1.55 6.94 -16.28
N GLY A 104 -1.33 7.02 -14.96
CA GLY A 104 -2.02 7.92 -14.05
C GLY A 104 -3.42 7.44 -13.63
N SER A 105 -3.82 6.23 -14.04
CA SER A 105 -5.11 5.63 -13.72
C SER A 105 -5.05 4.10 -13.79
N ARG A 106 -5.56 3.40 -12.77
CA ARG A 106 -5.53 1.93 -12.71
C ARG A 106 -6.23 1.28 -13.88
N GLY A 107 -7.38 1.81 -14.32
CA GLY A 107 -8.09 1.26 -15.49
C GLY A 107 -7.25 1.28 -16.78
N ARG A 108 -6.44 2.33 -16.96
CA ARG A 108 -5.52 2.44 -18.10
C ARG A 108 -4.31 1.53 -17.95
N ASP A 109 -3.75 1.47 -16.75
CA ASP A 109 -2.67 0.54 -16.43
C ASP A 109 -3.11 -0.89 -16.73
N PHE A 110 -4.30 -1.29 -16.29
CA PHE A 110 -4.86 -2.61 -16.54
C PHE A 110 -5.05 -2.87 -18.03
N THR A 111 -5.48 -1.86 -18.79
CA THR A 111 -5.62 -1.95 -20.25
C THR A 111 -4.27 -2.20 -20.92
N VAL A 112 -3.22 -1.48 -20.51
CA VAL A 112 -1.86 -1.67 -21.01
C VAL A 112 -1.30 -3.03 -20.56
N ALA A 113 -1.57 -3.45 -19.33
CA ALA A 113 -1.13 -4.74 -18.79
C ALA A 113 -1.75 -5.91 -19.55
N TYR A 114 -3.08 -5.94 -19.73
CA TYR A 114 -3.75 -6.97 -20.54
C TYR A 114 -3.20 -7.04 -21.97
N LYS A 115 -2.98 -5.88 -22.59
CA LYS A 115 -2.41 -5.80 -23.95
C LYS A 115 -0.99 -6.37 -23.99
N THR A 116 -0.15 -6.00 -23.02
CA THR A 116 1.26 -6.46 -22.94
C THR A 116 1.35 -7.95 -22.59
N ALA A 117 0.39 -8.44 -21.80
CA ALA A 117 0.27 -9.82 -21.37
C ALA A 117 -0.24 -10.79 -22.45
N GLY A 118 -0.88 -10.28 -23.50
CA GLY A 118 -1.59 -11.12 -24.47
C GLY A 118 -2.81 -11.84 -23.86
N ILE A 119 -3.41 -11.27 -22.82
CA ILE A 119 -4.55 -11.85 -22.09
C ILE A 119 -5.80 -11.01 -22.35
N LYS A 120 -6.91 -11.66 -22.69
CA LYS A 120 -8.20 -10.97 -22.81
C LYS A 120 -8.79 -10.76 -21.42
N LYS A 121 -9.33 -9.56 -21.16
CA LYS A 121 -9.98 -9.24 -19.89
C LYS A 121 -11.12 -10.20 -19.54
N SER A 122 -11.86 -10.70 -20.55
CA SER A 122 -12.93 -11.69 -20.37
C SER A 122 -12.46 -12.99 -19.72
N ASP A 123 -11.22 -13.38 -20.00
CA ASP A 123 -10.67 -14.67 -19.59
C ASP A 123 -10.14 -14.63 -18.15
N ALA A 124 -10.04 -13.43 -17.57
CA ALA A 124 -9.44 -13.13 -16.28
C ALA A 124 -10.44 -12.48 -15.31
N ALA A 125 -11.73 -12.82 -15.41
CA ALA A 125 -12.79 -12.17 -14.63
C ALA A 125 -12.63 -12.28 -13.10
N SER A 126 -12.02 -13.36 -12.61
CA SER A 126 -11.72 -13.59 -11.19
C SER A 126 -10.30 -13.18 -10.76
N TYR A 127 -9.60 -12.44 -11.62
CA TYR A 127 -8.25 -11.97 -11.39
C TYR A 127 -8.20 -10.44 -11.43
N THR A 128 -7.24 -9.88 -10.71
CA THR A 128 -6.95 -8.45 -10.71
C THR A 128 -5.46 -8.23 -10.97
N TRP A 129 -5.16 -7.11 -11.62
CA TRP A 129 -3.78 -6.67 -11.77
C TRP A 129 -3.34 -5.98 -10.47
N HIS A 130 -2.30 -6.53 -9.87
CA HIS A 130 -1.57 -5.98 -8.74
C HIS A 130 -0.41 -5.11 -9.22
N HIS A 131 -0.20 -3.96 -8.61
CA HIS A 131 0.97 -3.10 -8.83
C HIS A 131 2.04 -3.44 -7.81
N VAL A 132 3.17 -4.01 -8.25
CA VAL A 132 4.32 -4.30 -7.40
C VAL A 132 4.92 -2.99 -6.87
N ASP A 133 5.61 -3.03 -5.73
CA ASP A 133 6.22 -1.85 -5.09
C ASP A 133 7.59 -1.48 -5.71
N ASP A 134 7.65 -1.37 -7.03
CA ASP A 134 8.88 -1.22 -7.83
C ASP A 134 8.83 -0.04 -8.83
N PHE A 135 8.04 1.00 -8.54
CA PHE A 135 7.90 2.15 -9.43
C PHE A 135 9.23 2.88 -9.63
N ASP A 136 9.63 3.03 -10.89
CA ASP A 136 10.75 3.86 -11.30
C ASP A 136 10.23 5.22 -11.82
N PRO A 137 10.46 6.34 -11.09
CA PRO A 137 9.98 7.66 -11.49
C PRO A 137 10.73 8.29 -12.68
N GLU A 138 11.91 7.78 -13.04
CA GLU A 138 12.67 8.27 -14.19
C GLU A 138 12.08 7.68 -15.48
N THR A 139 11.87 6.38 -15.50
CA THR A 139 11.36 5.67 -16.69
C THR A 139 9.84 5.53 -16.72
N GLY A 140 9.17 5.73 -15.57
CA GLY A 140 7.74 5.54 -15.38
C GLY A 140 7.32 4.09 -15.28
N LYS A 141 8.27 3.15 -15.20
CA LYS A 141 7.99 1.72 -15.25
C LYS A 141 7.52 1.18 -13.90
N THR A 142 6.68 0.16 -13.96
CA THR A 142 6.18 -0.62 -12.83
C THR A 142 5.92 -2.05 -13.29
N THR A 143 6.07 -3.01 -12.38
CA THR A 143 5.65 -4.40 -12.61
C THR A 143 4.20 -4.62 -12.20
N MET A 144 3.46 -5.27 -13.09
CA MET A 144 2.08 -5.70 -12.89
C MET A 144 2.00 -7.21 -12.80
N GLN A 145 1.25 -7.72 -11.84
CA GLN A 145 1.03 -9.15 -11.64
C GLN A 145 -0.46 -9.47 -11.66
N LEU A 146 -0.88 -10.35 -12.56
CA LEU A 146 -2.27 -10.80 -12.65
C LEU A 146 -2.47 -11.95 -11.67
N VAL A 147 -3.13 -11.68 -10.56
CA VAL A 147 -3.33 -12.60 -9.44
C VAL A 147 -4.82 -12.76 -9.15
N LYS A 148 -5.24 -13.90 -8.57
CA LYS A 148 -6.62 -14.09 -8.11
C LYS A 148 -7.05 -12.90 -7.24
N THR A 149 -8.25 -12.37 -7.51
CA THR A 149 -8.76 -11.20 -6.78
C THR A 149 -8.85 -11.45 -5.28
N GLN A 150 -9.22 -12.66 -4.87
CA GLN A 150 -9.31 -13.03 -3.46
C GLN A 150 -7.94 -12.96 -2.77
N THR A 151 -6.90 -13.57 -3.35
CA THR A 151 -5.53 -13.54 -2.82
C THR A 151 -4.99 -12.12 -2.70
N HIS A 152 -5.29 -11.25 -3.68
CA HIS A 152 -4.94 -9.84 -3.59
C HIS A 152 -5.68 -9.12 -2.45
N VAL A 153 -6.97 -9.39 -2.26
CA VAL A 153 -7.77 -8.79 -1.18
C VAL A 153 -7.26 -9.23 0.20
N GLU A 154 -6.88 -10.50 0.35
CA GLU A 154 -6.32 -11.04 1.60
C GLU A 154 -4.97 -10.43 1.98
N SER A 155 -4.26 -9.87 1.00
CA SER A 155 -2.99 -9.18 1.24
C SER A 155 -3.15 -7.73 1.70
N PHE A 156 -4.37 -7.21 1.86
CA PHE A 156 -4.58 -5.86 2.37
C PHE A 156 -4.38 -5.77 3.89
N PRO A 157 -3.85 -4.65 4.41
CA PRO A 157 -3.33 -3.50 3.65
C PRO A 157 -1.92 -3.75 3.09
N HIS A 158 -1.67 -3.32 1.85
CA HIS A 158 -0.34 -3.30 1.25
C HIS A 158 -0.14 -2.01 0.46
N ARG A 159 1.13 -1.69 0.17
CA ARG A 159 1.49 -0.63 -0.78
C ARG A 159 1.96 -1.21 -2.12
N GLY A 160 2.10 -0.34 -3.10
CA GLY A 160 2.60 -0.70 -4.43
C GLY A 160 2.94 0.55 -5.23
N SER A 161 3.28 0.37 -6.50
CA SER A 161 3.72 1.45 -7.40
C SER A 161 2.78 2.65 -7.46
N VAL A 162 1.47 2.45 -7.26
CA VAL A 162 0.52 3.56 -7.16
C VAL A 162 0.87 4.50 -6.00
N SER A 163 1.16 3.96 -4.82
CA SER A 163 1.55 4.77 -3.65
C SER A 163 2.89 5.47 -3.88
N GLN A 164 3.86 4.80 -4.53
CA GLN A 164 5.16 5.39 -4.85
C GLN A 164 5.02 6.55 -5.86
N PHE A 165 4.15 6.40 -6.87
CA PHE A 165 3.81 7.47 -7.80
C PHE A 165 3.19 8.66 -7.08
N GLU A 166 2.18 8.42 -6.23
CA GLU A 166 1.48 9.48 -5.49
C GLU A 166 2.44 10.26 -4.61
N GLN A 167 3.33 9.55 -3.93
CA GLN A 167 4.35 10.12 -3.05
C GLN A 167 5.39 10.93 -3.83
N HIS A 168 5.87 10.43 -4.97
CA HIS A 168 6.90 11.08 -5.76
C HIS A 168 6.38 12.37 -6.41
N PHE A 169 5.15 12.36 -6.93
CA PHE A 169 4.59 13.50 -7.66
C PHE A 169 3.69 14.40 -6.81
N GLY A 170 3.34 13.99 -5.59
CA GLY A 170 2.45 14.75 -4.71
C GLY A 170 1.03 14.88 -5.25
N VAL A 171 0.59 13.94 -6.09
CA VAL A 171 -0.76 13.92 -6.69
C VAL A 171 -1.41 12.58 -6.42
N LYS A 172 -2.72 12.58 -6.16
CA LYS A 172 -3.48 11.34 -5.98
C LYS A 172 -3.63 10.62 -7.32
N TYR A 173 -3.44 9.31 -7.36
CA TYR A 173 -3.62 8.50 -8.56
C TYR A 173 -5.11 8.42 -8.94
N GLU A 174 -5.39 8.12 -10.21
CA GLU A 174 -6.75 8.18 -10.78
C GLU A 174 -7.35 9.59 -10.89
N THR A 175 -6.54 10.63 -10.74
CA THR A 175 -6.97 12.02 -10.94
C THR A 175 -6.55 12.56 -12.32
N PRO A 176 -7.21 13.63 -12.81
CA PRO A 176 -6.70 14.44 -13.92
C PRO A 176 -5.22 14.77 -13.80
N GLU A 177 -4.77 15.12 -12.60
CA GLU A 177 -3.41 15.57 -12.31
C GLU A 177 -2.42 14.42 -12.50
N ALA A 178 -2.71 13.23 -11.98
CA ALA A 178 -1.89 12.04 -12.22
C ALA A 178 -1.81 11.67 -13.71
N ILE A 179 -2.93 11.76 -14.43
CA ILE A 179 -2.96 11.54 -15.88
C ILE A 179 -2.10 12.57 -16.62
N LYS A 180 -2.16 13.86 -16.23
CA LYS A 180 -1.33 14.93 -16.79
C LYS A 180 0.15 14.68 -16.52
N VAL A 181 0.52 14.19 -15.33
CA VAL A 181 1.89 13.80 -15.01
C VAL A 181 2.39 12.74 -16.00
N SER A 182 1.69 11.61 -16.12
CA SER A 182 2.07 10.53 -17.05
C SER A 182 2.13 11.00 -18.52
N HIS A 183 1.23 11.90 -18.93
CA HIS A 183 1.26 12.48 -20.28
C HIS A 183 2.46 13.41 -20.47
N SER A 184 2.74 14.29 -19.50
CA SER A 184 3.85 15.25 -19.57
C SER A 184 5.22 14.56 -19.63
N LYS A 185 5.33 13.39 -18.99
CA LYS A 185 6.51 12.51 -19.03
C LYS A 185 6.61 11.66 -20.31
N GLY A 186 5.60 11.69 -21.17
CA GLY A 186 5.56 10.89 -22.41
C GLY A 186 5.21 9.41 -22.22
N TRP A 187 4.84 8.99 -21.01
CA TRP A 187 4.47 7.61 -20.67
C TRP A 187 3.07 7.24 -21.18
N LEU A 188 2.15 8.19 -21.10
CA LEU A 188 0.82 8.12 -21.71
C LEU A 188 0.86 8.83 -23.05
N LYS A 189 0.50 8.11 -24.13
CA LYS A 189 0.44 8.64 -25.49
C LYS A 189 -1.01 8.95 -25.90
N GLY A 190 -1.20 10.00 -26.70
CA GLY A 190 -2.50 10.41 -27.23
C GLY A 190 -3.10 11.63 -26.52
N ARG A 191 -4.27 12.09 -26.96
CA ARG A 191 -4.93 13.29 -26.39
C ARG A 191 -5.38 13.03 -24.95
N LEU A 192 -5.11 14.00 -24.07
CA LEU A 192 -5.72 14.07 -22.74
C LEU A 192 -7.27 14.08 -22.87
N PRO A 193 -8.01 13.41 -21.96
CA PRO A 193 -9.46 13.47 -21.92
C PRO A 193 -9.94 14.93 -21.80
N LYS A 194 -10.99 15.29 -22.55
CA LYS A 194 -11.58 16.64 -22.50
C LYS A 194 -12.24 16.95 -21.14
N THR A 195 -12.65 15.92 -20.42
CA THR A 195 -13.24 16.00 -19.09
C THR A 195 -12.76 14.80 -18.29
N CYS A 196 -12.32 15.04 -17.05
CA CYS A 196 -12.08 13.94 -16.13
C CYS A 196 -13.40 13.44 -15.54
N PRO A 197 -13.54 12.13 -15.32
CA PRO A 197 -14.64 11.58 -14.53
C PRO A 197 -14.54 12.00 -13.06
#